data_AF-A0AAU4D5H3-F1
#
_entry.id   AF-A0AAU4D5H3-F1
#
_cell.length_a   1.000
_cell.length_b   1.000
_cell.length_c   1.000
_cell.angle_alpha   90.00
_cell.angle_beta   90.00
_cell.angle_gamma   90.00
#
_symmetry.space_group_name_H-M   'P 1'
#
loop_
_entity.id
_entity.type
_entity.pdbx_description
1 polymer ?
#
loop_
_entity_poly.entity_id
_entity_poly.type
_entity_poly.pdbx_seq_one_letter_code
_entity_poly.pdbx_strand_id
1 'polypeptide(L)'
;MFSLQEPCRQTVGMTFEQMLERVRYEGAYPTRARAEEAVRTVLAAFGRQLTGDERVELAARLPYEAAAVLTSEIPTTEPLTGWGFVKDLASRTGATAATTRWDTGTVLRIVAQLAGEDLLDRVLAQLPSGHALLFGRAELTQAA
;
A
#
# COMPACT_ATOMS: atom_id res chain seq x y z
N MET A 1 14.37 24.07 41.41
CA MET A 1 13.27 24.31 40.45
C MET A 1 13.45 23.30 39.33
N PHE A 2 12.66 22.22 39.34
CA PHE A 2 12.70 21.19 38.31
C PHE A 2 12.06 21.74 37.04
N SER A 3 12.85 21.81 35.97
CA SER A 3 12.33 22.03 34.62
C SER A 3 11.56 20.76 34.23
N LEU A 4 10.23 20.83 34.17
CA LEU A 4 9.41 19.79 33.59
C LEU A 4 9.65 19.82 32.09
N GLN A 5 10.51 18.90 31.65
CA GLN A 5 10.72 18.53 30.26
C GLN A 5 9.37 18.30 29.60
N GLU A 6 9.04 19.14 28.62
CA GLU A 6 7.98 18.89 27.66
C GLU A 6 8.25 17.50 27.05
N PRO A 7 7.33 16.52 27.13
CA PRO A 7 7.54 15.27 26.42
C PRO A 7 7.67 15.65 24.94
N CYS A 8 8.79 15.26 24.34
CA CYS A 8 9.02 15.36 22.90
C CYS A 8 7.70 15.05 22.19
N ARG A 9 7.17 16.01 21.42
CA ARG A 9 6.09 15.74 20.48
C ARG A 9 6.59 14.67 19.54
N GLN A 10 6.37 13.41 19.89
CA GLN A 10 6.44 12.31 18.96
C GLN A 10 5.44 12.70 17.88
N THR A 11 5.90 12.96 16.67
CA THR A 11 5.03 13.00 15.51
C THR A 11 4.40 11.62 15.47
N VAL A 12 3.21 11.45 16.06
CA VAL A 12 2.54 10.16 16.15
C VAL A 12 2.21 9.79 14.71
N GLY A 13 3.08 8.99 14.10
CA GLY A 13 2.79 8.35 12.82
C GLY A 13 1.49 7.58 12.95
N MET A 14 0.77 7.46 11.84
CA MET A 14 -0.48 6.70 11.80
C MET A 14 -0.28 5.32 12.43
N THR A 15 -1.11 4.93 13.40
CA THR A 15 -1.06 3.55 13.92
C THR A 15 -1.69 2.60 12.92
N PHE A 16 -1.36 1.30 12.99
CA PHE A 16 -1.99 0.31 12.14
C PHE A 16 -3.51 0.31 12.32
N GLU A 17 -3.98 0.49 13.56
CA GLU A 17 -5.39 0.60 13.88
C GLU A 17 -6.09 1.74 13.14
N GLN A 18 -5.49 2.94 13.15
CA GLN A 18 -6.01 4.09 12.42
C GLN A 18 -5.99 3.84 10.91
N MET A 19 -4.94 3.19 10.39
CA MET A 19 -4.86 2.78 8.99
C MET A 19 -6.01 1.86 8.62
N LEU A 20 -6.29 0.83 9.43
CA LEU A 20 -7.39 -0.10 9.22
C LEU A 20 -8.75 0.59 9.29
N GLU A 21 -8.95 1.52 10.22
CA GLU A 21 -10.18 2.30 10.28
C GLU A 21 -10.37 3.13 9.02
N ARG A 22 -9.32 3.81 8.56
CA ARG A 22 -9.37 4.61 7.33
C ARG A 22 -9.70 3.76 6.11
N VAL A 23 -9.05 2.60 5.97
CA VAL A 23 -9.35 1.64 4.89
C VAL A 23 -10.79 1.14 4.99
N ARG A 24 -11.28 0.85 6.21
CA ARG A 24 -12.66 0.41 6.44
C ARG A 24 -13.66 1.45 5.93
N TYR A 25 -13.46 2.73 6.27
CA TYR A 25 -14.35 3.81 5.85
C TYR A 25 -14.27 4.07 4.35
N GLU A 26 -13.07 4.25 3.80
CA GLU A 26 -12.86 4.58 2.37
C GLU A 26 -13.28 3.42 1.44
N GLY A 27 -13.04 2.18 1.87
CA GLY A 27 -13.43 0.98 1.12
C GLY A 27 -14.81 0.45 1.44
N ALA A 28 -15.58 1.15 2.29
CA ALA A 28 -16.91 0.76 2.75
C ALA A 28 -16.99 -0.69 3.27
N TYR A 29 -15.95 -1.16 3.98
CA TYR A 29 -15.93 -2.52 4.52
C TYR A 29 -16.85 -2.64 5.74
N PRO A 30 -17.59 -3.76 5.86
CA PRO A 30 -18.56 -3.95 6.94
C PRO A 30 -17.89 -4.09 8.32
N THR A 31 -16.66 -4.59 8.36
CA THR A 31 -15.92 -4.80 9.61
C THR A 31 -14.46 -4.42 9.46
N ARG A 32 -13.81 -4.11 10.59
CA ARG A 32 -12.37 -3.87 10.63
C ARG A 32 -11.56 -5.10 10.25
N ALA A 33 -12.03 -6.30 10.60
CA ALA A 33 -11.39 -7.56 10.21
C ALA A 33 -11.33 -7.73 8.68
N ARG A 34 -12.39 -7.33 7.95
CA ARG A 34 -12.39 -7.35 6.47
C ARG A 34 -11.44 -6.34 5.87
N ALA A 35 -11.38 -5.14 6.44
CA ALA A 35 -10.38 -4.15 6.04
C ALA A 35 -8.95 -4.64 6.29
N GLU A 36 -8.71 -5.30 7.42
CA GLU A 36 -7.40 -5.87 7.75
C GLU A 36 -7.00 -6.99 6.79
N GLU A 37 -7.91 -7.91 6.47
CA GLU A 37 -7.67 -8.95 5.47
C GLU A 37 -7.26 -8.33 4.12
N ALA A 38 -8.02 -7.35 3.63
CA ALA A 38 -7.69 -6.65 2.40
C ALA A 38 -6.31 -5.96 2.46
N VAL A 39 -6.00 -5.24 3.56
CA VAL A 39 -4.71 -4.59 3.76
C VAL A 39 -3.56 -5.60 3.73
N ARG A 40 -3.67 -6.69 4.50
CA ARG A 40 -2.60 -7.70 4.58
C ARG A 40 -2.37 -8.37 3.23
N THR A 41 -3.45 -8.76 2.56
CA THR A 41 -3.40 -9.44 1.27
C THR A 41 -2.81 -8.54 0.18
N VAL A 42 -3.23 -7.28 0.10
CA VAL A 42 -2.70 -6.33 -0.89
C VAL A 42 -1.25 -5.98 -0.59
N LEU A 43 -0.87 -5.69 0.66
CA LEU A 43 0.50 -5.33 1.01
C LEU A 43 1.49 -6.47 0.78
N ALA A 44 1.12 -7.72 1.11
CA ALA A 44 1.96 -8.88 0.85
C ALA A 44 2.20 -9.06 -0.66
N ALA A 45 1.15 -8.94 -1.47
CA ALA A 45 1.27 -9.05 -2.92
C ALA A 45 2.07 -7.88 -3.51
N PHE A 46 1.83 -6.65 -3.03
CA PHE A 46 2.50 -5.46 -3.52
C PHE A 46 3.99 -5.44 -3.13
N GLY A 47 4.33 -5.94 -1.95
CA GLY A 47 5.70 -6.13 -1.50
C GLY A 47 6.54 -7.01 -2.42
N ARG A 48 5.91 -7.93 -3.16
CA ARG A 48 6.58 -8.74 -4.20
C ARG A 48 6.90 -7.95 -5.47
N GLN A 49 6.19 -6.87 -5.74
CA GLN A 49 6.41 -6.03 -6.94
C GLN A 49 7.53 -5.00 -6.72
N LEU A 50 7.90 -4.74 -5.46
CA LEU A 50 8.90 -3.73 -5.10
C LEU A 50 10.25 -4.36 -4.75
N THR A 51 11.31 -3.67 -5.17
CA THR A 51 12.70 -3.99 -4.88
C THR A 51 13.44 -2.72 -4.47
N GLY A 52 14.65 -2.86 -3.95
CA GLY A 52 15.56 -1.72 -3.73
C GLY A 52 15.20 -0.81 -2.57
N ASP A 53 15.68 0.43 -2.65
CA ASP A 53 15.58 1.45 -1.61
C ASP A 53 14.13 1.91 -1.42
N GLU A 54 13.38 2.03 -2.51
CA GLU A 54 11.97 2.42 -2.51
C GLU A 54 11.09 1.48 -1.66
N ARG A 55 11.38 0.18 -1.65
CA ARG A 55 10.67 -0.78 -0.78
C ARG A 55 10.97 -0.50 0.70
N VAL A 56 12.23 -0.22 1.02
CA VAL A 56 12.69 0.06 2.39
C VAL A 56 12.13 1.38 2.87
N GLU A 57 12.20 2.42 2.03
CA GLU A 57 11.66 3.74 2.32
C GLU A 57 10.14 3.67 2.51
N LEU A 58 9.42 2.93 1.64
CA LEU A 58 7.99 2.74 1.79
C LEU A 58 7.64 2.03 3.10
N ALA A 59 8.36 0.97 3.46
CA ALA A 59 8.17 0.28 4.73
C ALA A 59 8.40 1.23 5.92
N ALA A 60 9.37 2.14 5.85
CA ALA A 60 9.64 3.13 6.90
C ALA A 60 8.54 4.19 7.05
N ARG A 61 7.70 4.42 6.03
CA ARG A 61 6.55 5.35 6.09
C ARG A 61 5.28 4.69 6.61
N LEU A 62 5.22 3.36 6.67
CA LEU A 62 4.04 2.61 7.08
C LEU A 62 4.04 2.30 8.58
N PRO A 63 2.85 2.07 9.18
CA PRO A 63 2.78 1.47 10.51
C PRO A 63 3.53 0.13 10.55
N TYR A 64 4.10 -0.21 11.70
CA TYR A 64 4.96 -1.39 11.85
C TYR A 64 4.35 -2.69 11.31
N GLU A 65 3.08 -2.98 11.64
CA GLU A 65 2.43 -4.21 11.16
C GLU A 65 2.24 -4.21 9.63
N ALA A 66 1.95 -3.06 9.02
CA ALA A 66 1.82 -2.92 7.58
C ALA A 66 3.19 -3.06 6.88
N ALA A 67 4.23 -2.44 7.45
CA ALA A 67 5.61 -2.56 7.00
C ALA A 67 6.09 -4.02 7.04
N ALA A 68 5.82 -4.72 8.14
CA ALA A 68 6.16 -6.13 8.29
C ALA A 68 5.54 -6.99 7.19
N VAL A 69 4.25 -6.79 6.89
CA VAL A 69 3.55 -7.51 5.81
C VAL A 69 4.08 -7.14 4.42
N LEU A 70 4.38 -5.87 4.16
CA LEU A 70 4.99 -5.43 2.90
C LEU A 70 6.37 -6.10 2.69
N THR A 71 7.12 -6.30 3.77
CA THR A 71 8.48 -6.88 3.73
C THR A 71 8.52 -8.40 3.86
N SER A 72 7.39 -9.08 4.11
CA SER A 72 7.39 -10.52 4.43
C SER A 72 7.70 -11.41 3.23
N GLU A 73 7.34 -10.97 2.02
CA GLU A 73 7.47 -11.78 0.81
C GLU A 73 8.77 -11.50 0.05
N ILE A 74 9.24 -12.50 -0.70
CA ILE A 74 10.41 -12.35 -1.59
C ILE A 74 9.98 -11.58 -2.86
N PRO A 75 10.70 -10.52 -3.24
CA PRO A 75 10.45 -9.79 -4.48
C PRO A 75 10.49 -10.71 -5.70
N THR A 76 9.57 -10.50 -6.63
CA THR A 76 9.54 -11.22 -7.90
C THR A 76 10.59 -10.65 -8.85
N THR A 77 11.16 -11.50 -9.71
CA THR A 77 12.13 -11.07 -10.74
C THR A 77 11.44 -10.35 -11.89
N GLU A 78 10.17 -10.68 -12.15
CA GLU A 78 9.35 -10.13 -13.24
C GLU A 78 8.09 -9.48 -12.65
N PRO A 79 8.09 -8.15 -12.41
CA PRO A 79 6.93 -7.47 -11.87
C PRO A 79 5.77 -7.51 -12.88
N LEU A 80 4.55 -7.62 -12.37
CA LEU A 80 3.33 -7.70 -13.16
C LEU A 80 2.88 -6.30 -13.59
N THR A 81 2.09 -6.18 -14.65
CA THR A 81 1.34 -4.94 -14.93
C THR A 81 0.27 -4.72 -13.87
N GLY A 82 -0.27 -3.49 -13.74
CA GLY A 82 -1.33 -3.23 -12.76
C GLY A 82 -2.56 -4.16 -12.92
N TRP A 83 -2.92 -4.50 -14.17
CA TRP A 83 -3.98 -5.49 -14.42
C TRP A 83 -3.53 -6.93 -14.13
N GLY A 84 -2.28 -7.29 -14.47
CA GLY A 84 -1.69 -8.59 -14.13
C GLY A 84 -1.66 -8.82 -12.63
N PHE A 85 -1.30 -7.78 -11.85
CA PHE A 85 -1.30 -7.78 -10.39
C PHE A 85 -2.69 -8.09 -9.82
N VAL A 86 -3.73 -7.39 -10.29
CA VAL A 86 -5.11 -7.64 -9.84
C VAL A 86 -5.56 -9.07 -10.19
N LYS A 87 -5.21 -9.57 -11.37
CA LYS A 87 -5.58 -10.93 -11.80
C LYS A 87 -4.86 -12.01 -10.98
N ASP A 88 -3.57 -11.85 -10.71
CA ASP A 88 -2.79 -12.74 -9.83
C ASP A 88 -3.42 -12.78 -8.43
N LEU A 89 -3.68 -11.61 -7.86
CA LEU A 89 -4.21 -11.48 -6.52
C LEU A 89 -5.62 -12.08 -6.40
N ALA A 90 -6.49 -11.86 -7.39
CA ALA A 90 -7.81 -12.49 -7.47
C ALA A 90 -7.72 -14.02 -7.51
N SER A 91 -6.78 -14.55 -8.31
CA SER A 91 -6.55 -15.99 -8.45
C SER A 91 -6.05 -16.63 -7.15
N ARG A 92 -5.15 -15.96 -6.43
CA ARG A 92 -4.58 -16.45 -5.15
C ARG A 92 -5.58 -16.42 -4.00
N THR A 93 -6.51 -15.47 -4.01
CA THR A 93 -7.51 -15.28 -2.94
C THR A 93 -8.84 -15.96 -3.22
N GLY A 94 -9.07 -16.42 -4.47
CA GLY A 94 -10.36 -16.94 -4.91
C GLY A 94 -11.44 -15.85 -5.05
N ALA A 95 -11.07 -14.56 -4.99
CA ALA A 95 -11.98 -13.44 -5.14
C ALA A 95 -12.23 -13.10 -6.62
N THR A 96 -13.26 -12.28 -6.87
CA THR A 96 -13.50 -11.76 -8.22
C THR A 96 -12.52 -10.63 -8.55
N ALA A 97 -12.16 -10.46 -9.82
CA ALA A 97 -11.29 -9.36 -10.25
C ALA A 97 -11.86 -7.96 -9.89
N ALA A 98 -13.19 -7.81 -9.85
CA ALA A 98 -13.84 -6.57 -9.45
C ALA A 98 -13.60 -6.27 -7.96
N THR A 99 -13.80 -7.27 -7.09
CA THR A 99 -13.52 -7.18 -5.65
C THR A 99 -12.04 -6.89 -5.41
N THR A 100 -11.14 -7.65 -6.04
CA THR A 100 -9.70 -7.45 -5.87
C THR A 100 -9.23 -6.08 -6.34
N ARG A 101 -9.78 -5.56 -7.43
CA ARG A 101 -9.47 -4.21 -7.90
C ARG A 101 -9.93 -3.15 -6.89
N TRP A 102 -11.12 -3.32 -6.32
CA TRP A 102 -11.63 -2.44 -5.27
C TRP A 102 -10.72 -2.45 -4.04
N ASP A 103 -10.37 -3.64 -3.57
CA ASP A 103 -9.53 -3.81 -2.39
C ASP A 103 -8.15 -3.18 -2.60
N THR A 104 -7.54 -3.51 -3.74
CA THR A 104 -6.23 -2.96 -4.15
C THR A 104 -6.29 -1.44 -4.24
N GLY A 105 -7.29 -0.89 -4.93
CA GLY A 105 -7.42 0.55 -5.13
C GLY A 105 -7.60 1.31 -3.81
N THR A 106 -8.39 0.75 -2.90
CA THR A 106 -8.61 1.34 -1.57
C THR A 106 -7.32 1.35 -0.76
N VAL A 107 -6.65 0.21 -0.64
CA VAL A 107 -5.45 0.07 0.18
C VAL A 107 -4.31 0.91 -0.39
N LEU A 108 -4.05 0.82 -1.70
CA LEU A 108 -2.93 1.54 -2.33
C LEU A 108 -3.12 3.06 -2.31
N ARG A 109 -4.36 3.58 -2.34
CA ARG A 109 -4.61 5.01 -2.15
C ARG A 109 -4.18 5.50 -0.77
N ILE A 110 -4.43 4.71 0.29
CA ILE A 110 -3.97 5.05 1.65
C ILE A 110 -2.45 4.95 1.74
N VAL A 111 -1.86 3.92 1.12
CA VAL A 111 -0.39 3.77 1.05
C VAL A 111 0.25 4.97 0.33
N ALA A 112 -0.31 5.43 -0.78
CA ALA A 112 0.15 6.63 -1.49
C ALA A 112 0.17 7.88 -0.60
N GLN A 113 -0.87 8.06 0.21
CA GLN A 113 -0.95 9.20 1.14
C GLN A 113 0.10 9.13 2.24
N LEU A 114 0.45 7.93 2.71
CA LEU A 114 1.50 7.72 3.72
C LEU A 114 2.91 7.84 3.11
N ALA A 115 3.11 7.36 1.89
CA ALA A 115 4.36 7.45 1.16
C ALA A 115 4.74 8.91 0.83
N GLY A 116 3.75 9.74 0.52
CA GLY A 116 3.97 11.08 -0.04
C GLY A 116 4.29 11.03 -1.54
N GLU A 117 4.19 12.19 -2.20
CA GLU A 117 4.22 12.26 -3.67
C GLU A 117 5.57 11.87 -4.27
N ASP A 118 6.69 12.30 -3.68
CA ASP A 118 8.04 11.99 -4.17
C ASP A 118 8.32 10.48 -4.20
N LEU A 119 8.11 9.82 -3.05
CA LEU A 119 8.34 8.38 -2.95
C LEU A 119 7.37 7.60 -3.84
N LEU A 120 6.10 8.03 -3.91
CA LEU A 120 5.13 7.40 -4.79
C LEU A 120 5.53 7.50 -6.26
N ASP A 121 6.11 8.62 -6.70
CA ASP A 121 6.56 8.78 -8.07
C ASP A 121 7.72 7.82 -8.41
N ARG A 122 8.70 7.71 -7.51
CA ARG A 122 9.79 6.72 -7.62
C ARG A 122 9.27 5.27 -7.64
N VAL A 123 8.36 4.94 -6.73
CA VAL A 123 7.70 3.62 -6.67
C VAL A 123 6.95 3.33 -7.97
N LEU A 124 6.28 4.32 -8.56
CA LEU A 124 5.57 4.12 -9.83
C LEU A 124 6.52 4.03 -11.03
N ALA A 125 7.66 4.71 -10.99
CA ALA A 125 8.67 4.67 -12.05
C ALA A 125 9.35 3.30 -12.19
N GLN A 126 9.46 2.52 -11.11
CA GLN A 126 9.98 1.14 -11.17
C GLN A 126 8.93 0.09 -11.54
N LEU A 127 7.63 0.44 -11.49
CA LEU A 127 6.54 -0.50 -11.70
C LEU A 127 6.10 -0.51 -13.17
N PRO A 128 5.69 -1.67 -13.71
CA PRO A 128 5.12 -1.71 -15.05
C PRO A 128 3.79 -0.93 -15.12
N SER A 129 3.41 -0.53 -16.34
CA SER A 129 2.18 0.23 -16.62
C SER A 129 0.91 -0.34 -15.97
N GLY A 130 -0.06 0.54 -15.76
CA GLY A 130 -1.36 0.27 -15.14
C GLY A 130 -1.38 0.41 -13.62
N HIS A 131 -0.22 0.56 -12.96
CA HIS A 131 -0.18 0.72 -11.50
C HIS A 131 -0.69 2.08 -11.05
N ALA A 132 -0.42 3.16 -11.79
CA ALA A 132 -0.83 4.51 -11.39
C ALA A 132 -2.35 4.60 -11.12
N LEU A 133 -3.14 3.90 -11.96
CA LEU A 133 -4.60 3.81 -11.82
C LEU A 133 -5.04 3.14 -10.51
N LEU A 134 -4.27 2.19 -9.99
CA LEU A 134 -4.56 1.52 -8.71
C LEU A 134 -4.29 2.45 -7.52
N PHE A 135 -3.37 3.41 -7.66
CA PHE A 135 -3.17 4.46 -6.66
C PHE A 135 -4.17 5.62 -6.79
N GLY A 136 -5.09 5.57 -7.76
CA GLY A 136 -6.00 6.67 -8.07
C GLY A 136 -5.36 7.85 -8.79
N ARG A 137 -4.14 7.67 -9.35
CA ARG A 137 -3.50 8.65 -10.22
C ARG A 137 -3.92 8.41 -11.67
N ALA A 138 -3.97 9.48 -12.45
CA ALA A 138 -4.05 9.36 -13.90
C ALA A 138 -2.72 8.79 -14.41
N GLU A 139 -2.80 7.83 -15.33
CA GLU A 139 -1.61 7.33 -16.03
C GLU A 139 -1.49 8.13 -17.33
N LEU A 140 -0.53 9.05 -17.38
CA LEU A 140 -0.16 9.69 -18.63
C LEU A 140 0.69 8.69 -19.40
N THR A 141 0.07 7.95 -20.32
CA THR A 141 0.82 7.21 -21.34
C THR A 141 1.55 8.26 -22.16
N GLN A 142 2.86 8.41 -21.94
CA GLN A 142 3.67 9.27 -22.78
C GLN A 142 3.63 8.64 -24.18
N ALA A 143 2.89 9.27 -25.09
CA ALA A 143 2.87 8.89 -26.49
C ALA A 143 4.31 8.93 -27.00
N ALA A 144 4.78 7.78 -27.47
CA ALA A 144 6.07 7.64 -28.16
C ALA A 144 6.08 8.48 -29.44
#